data_AF-L9WIA7-F1
#
_entry.id   AF-L9WIA7-F1
#
_cell.length_a   1.000
_cell.length_b   1.000
_cell.length_c   1.000
_cell.angle_alpha   90.00
_cell.angle_beta   90.00
_cell.angle_gamma   90.00
#
_symmetry.space_group_name_H-M   'P 1'
#
loop_
_entity.id
_entity.type
_entity.pdbx_description
1 polymer ?
#
loop_
_entity_poly.entity_id
_entity_poly.type
_entity_poly.pdbx_seq_one_letter_code
_entity_poly.pdbx_strand_id
1 'polypeptide(L)'
;MEKGPIDLGAVAVTDAYDLDATYVIHAAAMPHYGDGRATEQSIRDATRRSLEKADELDCESIVIPILGTGAAGFEFRDGARLVCEEIWNYDPSTITDARDRLFRRRI
;
A
#
# COMPACT_ATOMS: atom_id res chain seq x y z
N MET A 1 1.04 -16.49 -14.14
CA MET A 1 -0.41 -16.20 -14.08
C MET A 1 -0.57 -14.70 -13.97
N GLU A 2 -1.27 -14.07 -14.90
CA GLU A 2 -1.59 -12.64 -14.82
C GLU A 2 -2.53 -12.39 -13.64
N LYS A 3 -2.19 -11.41 -12.78
CA LYS A 3 -3.00 -11.02 -11.62
C LYS A 3 -3.65 -9.63 -11.82
N GLY A 4 -3.99 -9.28 -13.06
CA GLY A 4 -4.53 -7.97 -13.37
C GLY A 4 -5.58 -7.99 -14.50
N PRO A 5 -6.34 -6.88 -14.66
CA PRO A 5 -6.34 -5.69 -13.80
C PRO A 5 -7.06 -5.94 -12.45
N ILE A 6 -6.64 -5.21 -11.40
CA ILE A 6 -7.33 -5.17 -10.10
C ILE A 6 -8.04 -3.83 -9.91
N ASP A 7 -9.15 -3.85 -9.17
CA ASP A 7 -9.97 -2.67 -8.92
C ASP A 7 -9.23 -1.60 -8.09
N LEU A 8 -9.65 -0.34 -8.23
CA LEU A 8 -9.12 0.76 -7.41
C LEU A 8 -9.36 0.47 -5.92
N GLY A 9 -8.30 0.61 -5.13
CA GLY A 9 -8.29 0.29 -3.71
C GLY A 9 -8.08 -1.20 -3.40
N ALA A 10 -8.13 -2.10 -4.40
CA ALA A 10 -7.86 -3.53 -4.20
C ALA A 10 -6.36 -3.84 -4.18
N VAL A 11 -6.04 -5.09 -3.81
CA VAL A 11 -4.67 -5.59 -3.75
C VAL A 11 -4.50 -6.92 -4.49
N ALA A 12 -3.35 -7.11 -5.11
CA ALA A 12 -2.89 -8.42 -5.62
C ALA A 12 -1.60 -8.82 -4.90
N VAL A 13 -1.34 -10.12 -4.77
CA VAL A 13 -0.15 -10.64 -4.08
C VAL A 13 0.73 -11.39 -5.07
N THR A 14 2.04 -11.26 -4.99
CA THR A 14 3.00 -12.16 -5.65
C THR A 14 4.07 -12.61 -4.67
N ASP A 15 4.82 -13.65 -5.02
CA ASP A 15 6.08 -13.94 -4.34
C ASP A 15 7.04 -12.76 -4.53
N ALA A 16 7.96 -12.57 -3.58
CA ALA A 16 8.89 -11.45 -3.62
C ALA A 16 10.15 -11.70 -4.47
N TYR A 17 10.39 -12.93 -4.90
CA TYR A 17 11.55 -13.34 -5.70
C TYR A 17 12.88 -12.93 -5.04
N ASP A 18 13.72 -12.14 -5.71
CA ASP A 18 15.06 -11.75 -5.21
C ASP A 18 15.02 -10.60 -4.19
N LEU A 19 13.85 -10.20 -3.70
CA LEU A 19 13.71 -9.20 -2.64
C LEU A 19 13.86 -9.85 -1.26
N ASP A 20 14.35 -9.07 -0.29
CA ASP A 20 14.39 -9.45 1.12
C ASP A 20 13.00 -9.32 1.77
N ALA A 21 12.05 -10.13 1.28
CA ALA A 21 10.67 -10.22 1.72
C ALA A 21 10.09 -11.58 1.31
N THR A 22 8.95 -11.97 1.89
CA THR A 22 8.22 -13.19 1.47
C THR A 22 7.26 -12.89 0.32
N TYR A 23 6.50 -11.80 0.45
CA TYR A 23 5.46 -11.41 -0.49
C TYR A 23 5.63 -9.97 -0.95
N VAL A 24 5.11 -9.68 -2.14
CA VAL A 24 4.84 -8.32 -2.60
C VAL A 24 3.34 -8.13 -2.75
N ILE A 25 2.79 -7.17 -2.00
CA ILE A 25 1.40 -6.76 -2.07
C ILE A 25 1.31 -5.53 -2.99
N HIS A 26 0.68 -5.71 -4.15
CA HIS A 26 0.46 -4.69 -5.17
C HIS A 26 -0.84 -3.95 -4.86
N ALA A 27 -0.74 -2.76 -4.28
CA ALA A 27 -1.90 -1.97 -3.86
C ALA A 27 -2.29 -0.90 -4.89
N ALA A 28 -3.51 -0.97 -5.40
CA ALA A 28 -4.02 -0.03 -6.40
C ALA A 28 -4.51 1.28 -5.75
N ALA A 29 -3.60 2.18 -5.39
CA ALA A 29 -3.94 3.49 -4.80
C ALA A 29 -4.33 4.56 -5.83
N MET A 30 -4.20 4.29 -7.12
CA MET A 30 -4.61 5.18 -8.21
C MET A 30 -5.23 4.36 -9.34
N PRO A 31 -6.19 4.92 -10.10
CA PRO A 31 -6.86 4.18 -11.14
C PRO A 31 -5.93 3.98 -12.35
N HIS A 32 -6.04 2.81 -13.00
CA HIS A 32 -5.27 2.52 -14.22
C HIS A 32 -5.74 3.33 -15.43
N TYR A 33 -7.03 3.70 -15.44
CA TYR A 33 -7.68 4.52 -16.47
C TYR A 33 -8.29 5.78 -15.84
N GLY A 34 -8.38 6.88 -16.58
CA GLY A 34 -8.94 8.15 -16.11
C GLY A 34 -7.86 9.21 -15.88
N ASP A 35 -8.02 10.04 -14.85
CA ASP A 35 -7.08 11.12 -14.53
C ASP A 35 -5.78 10.64 -13.86
N GLY A 36 -5.70 9.35 -13.52
CA GLY A 36 -4.56 8.73 -12.85
C GLY A 36 -4.32 9.26 -11.43
N ARG A 37 -5.30 9.96 -10.83
CA ARG A 37 -5.13 10.61 -9.54
C ARG A 37 -5.57 9.70 -8.40
N ALA A 38 -4.78 9.72 -7.34
CA ALA A 38 -5.19 9.14 -6.07
C ALA A 38 -6.23 10.06 -5.40
N THR A 39 -7.19 9.45 -4.72
CA THR A 39 -8.11 10.10 -3.80
C THR A 39 -7.81 9.68 -2.37
N GLU A 40 -8.26 10.45 -1.39
CA GLU A 40 -8.17 10.06 0.03
C GLU A 40 -8.75 8.65 0.26
N GLN A 41 -9.93 8.38 -0.31
CA GLN A 41 -10.57 7.07 -0.17
C GLN A 41 -9.69 5.95 -0.75
N SER A 42 -9.13 6.14 -1.95
CA SER A 42 -8.29 5.11 -2.59
C SER A 42 -7.01 4.83 -1.81
N ILE A 43 -6.42 5.85 -1.17
CA ILE A 43 -5.22 5.69 -0.34
C ILE A 43 -5.57 4.91 0.93
N ARG A 44 -6.66 5.28 1.59
CA ARG A 44 -7.14 4.58 2.80
C ARG A 44 -7.45 3.11 2.50
N ASP A 45 -8.24 2.89 1.47
CA ASP A 45 -8.63 1.57 0.99
C ASP A 45 -7.44 0.68 0.65
N ALA A 46 -6.51 1.20 -0.17
CA ALA A 46 -5.32 0.46 -0.56
C ALA A 46 -4.40 0.14 0.63
N THR A 47 -4.27 1.06 1.59
CA THR A 47 -3.49 0.84 2.81
C THR A 47 -4.13 -0.25 3.67
N ARG A 48 -5.42 -0.10 3.98
CA ARG A 48 -6.18 -1.05 4.80
C ARG A 48 -6.17 -2.46 4.20
N ARG A 49 -6.50 -2.60 2.91
CA ARG A 49 -6.51 -3.90 2.25
C ARG A 49 -5.12 -4.54 2.16
N SER A 50 -4.05 -3.74 2.18
CA SER A 50 -2.69 -4.28 2.26
C SER A 50 -2.38 -4.86 3.63
N LEU A 51 -2.84 -4.21 4.71
CA LEU A 51 -2.71 -4.70 6.08
C LEU A 51 -3.52 -5.99 6.27
N GLU A 52 -4.81 -5.98 5.88
CA GLU A 52 -5.69 -7.15 5.91
C GLU A 52 -5.07 -8.33 5.15
N LYS A 53 -4.53 -8.08 3.95
CA LYS A 53 -3.91 -9.12 3.14
C LYS A 53 -2.63 -9.67 3.76
N ALA A 54 -1.82 -8.83 4.41
CA ALA A 54 -0.63 -9.29 5.11
C ALA A 54 -0.99 -10.17 6.31
N ASP A 55 -2.05 -9.82 7.05
CA ASP A 55 -2.57 -10.66 8.13
C ASP A 55 -3.13 -12.00 7.62
N GLU A 56 -3.88 -11.99 6.52
CA GLU A 56 -4.36 -13.23 5.88
C GLU A 56 -3.24 -14.15 5.39
N LEU A 57 -2.03 -13.61 5.19
CA LEU A 57 -0.84 -14.35 4.78
C LEU A 57 0.08 -14.68 5.96
N ASP A 58 -0.37 -14.46 7.19
CA ASP A 58 0.37 -14.67 8.44
C ASP A 58 1.72 -13.91 8.48
N CYS A 59 1.76 -12.70 7.92
CA CYS A 59 2.97 -11.88 7.90
C CYS A 59 3.17 -11.15 9.23
N GLU A 60 4.30 -11.36 9.89
CA GLU A 60 4.63 -10.67 11.14
C GLU A 60 5.09 -9.21 10.94
N SER A 61 5.53 -8.86 9.73
CA SER A 61 6.01 -7.51 9.42
C SER A 61 5.62 -7.03 8.03
N ILE A 62 5.44 -5.71 7.89
CA ILE A 62 5.09 -5.06 6.62
C ILE A 62 5.79 -3.70 6.48
N VAL A 63 6.26 -3.40 5.27
CA VAL A 63 6.77 -2.08 4.89
C VAL A 63 5.83 -1.45 3.87
N ILE A 64 5.29 -0.27 4.19
CA ILE A 64 4.29 0.43 3.38
C ILE A 64 4.88 1.75 2.87
N PRO A 65 4.91 2.03 1.55
CA PRO A 65 5.27 3.36 1.06
C PRO A 65 4.12 4.34 1.28
N ILE A 66 4.41 5.65 1.24
CA ILE A 66 3.33 6.66 1.28
C ILE A 66 2.56 6.67 -0.04
N LEU A 67 1.49 5.87 -0.10
CA LEU A 67 0.67 5.64 -1.29
C LEU A 67 0.07 6.95 -1.83
N GLY A 68 -0.08 7.04 -3.16
CA GLY A 68 -0.67 8.19 -3.86
C GLY A 68 0.25 9.41 -4.04
N THR A 69 1.39 9.49 -3.34
CA THR A 69 2.23 10.71 -3.31
C THR A 69 3.33 10.79 -4.38
N GLY A 70 3.34 9.84 -5.31
CA GLY A 70 4.25 9.80 -6.46
C GLY A 70 3.58 10.30 -7.74
N ALA A 71 3.49 9.42 -8.75
CA ALA A 71 2.88 9.74 -10.03
C ALA A 71 1.39 10.13 -9.93
N ALA A 72 0.70 9.72 -8.85
CA ALA A 72 -0.73 9.97 -8.65
C ALA A 72 -1.06 11.37 -8.13
N GLY A 73 -0.05 12.21 -7.87
CA GLY A 73 -0.21 13.65 -7.61
C GLY A 73 -0.83 14.02 -6.27
N PHE A 74 -0.91 13.12 -5.30
CA PHE A 74 -1.42 13.43 -3.96
C PHE A 74 -0.34 14.17 -3.15
N GLU A 75 -0.75 15.19 -2.38
CA GLU A 75 0.19 15.94 -1.53
C GLU A 75 0.82 15.03 -0.47
N PHE A 76 2.15 15.10 -0.35
CA PHE A 76 2.90 14.15 0.46
C PHE A 76 2.45 14.12 1.93
N ARG A 77 2.28 15.31 2.52
CA ARG A 77 1.92 15.45 3.93
C ARG A 77 0.55 14.86 4.23
N ASP A 78 -0.41 15.09 3.33
CA ASP A 78 -1.75 14.55 3.47
C ASP A 78 -1.74 13.05 3.26
N GLY A 79 -1.06 12.55 2.22
CA GLY A 79 -0.94 11.10 1.98
C GLY A 79 -0.27 10.37 3.14
N ALA A 80 0.78 10.94 3.72
CA ALA A 80 1.46 10.39 4.89
C ALA A 80 0.52 10.31 6.10
N ARG A 81 -0.25 11.37 6.36
CA ARG A 81 -1.26 11.37 7.42
C ARG A 81 -2.27 10.25 7.22
N LEU A 82 -2.81 10.09 6.00
CA LEU A 82 -3.79 9.05 5.69
C LEU A 82 -3.23 7.64 5.93
N VAL A 83 -2.03 7.36 5.43
CA VAL A 83 -1.37 6.05 5.58
C VAL A 83 -1.10 5.75 7.05
N CYS A 84 -0.54 6.71 7.79
CA CYS A 84 -0.26 6.55 9.21
C CYS A 84 -1.55 6.38 10.04
N GLU A 85 -2.63 7.10 9.71
CA GLU A 85 -3.93 6.92 10.36
C GLU A 85 -4.49 5.51 10.13
N GLU A 86 -4.40 4.96 8.92
CA GLU A 86 -4.86 3.59 8.66
C GLU A 86 -4.01 2.56 9.40
N ILE A 87 -2.68 2.71 9.41
CA ILE A 87 -1.79 1.82 10.18
C ILE A 87 -2.10 1.89 11.68
N TRP A 88 -2.29 3.09 12.22
CA TRP A 88 -2.52 3.29 13.65
C TRP A 88 -3.88 2.76 14.12
N ASN A 89 -4.91 2.87 13.28
CA ASN A 89 -6.27 2.44 13.61
C ASN A 89 -6.55 0.96 13.25
N TYR A 90 -5.60 0.29 12.59
CA TYR A 90 -5.74 -1.11 12.25
C TYR A 90 -5.49 -2.00 13.49
N ASP A 91 -6.33 -3.02 13.65
CA ASP A 91 -6.22 -4.00 14.74
C ASP A 91 -5.62 -5.29 14.16
N PRO A 92 -4.30 -5.51 14.28
CA PRO A 92 -3.62 -6.60 13.59
C PRO A 92 -3.84 -7.94 14.28
N SER A 93 -3.96 -9.01 13.49
CA SER A 93 -4.00 -10.38 14.01
C SER A 93 -2.62 -11.02 14.10
N THR A 94 -1.73 -10.74 13.14
CA THR A 94 -0.40 -11.35 13.04
C THR A 94 0.73 -10.33 12.91
N ILE A 95 0.45 -9.16 12.32
CA ILE A 95 1.44 -8.10 12.14
C ILE A 95 1.86 -7.52 13.50
N THR A 96 3.16 -7.50 13.77
CA THR A 96 3.74 -6.90 14.99
C THR A 96 4.70 -5.75 14.70
N ASP A 97 5.17 -5.62 13.45
CA ASP A 97 6.05 -4.52 13.01
C ASP A 97 5.55 -3.95 11.67
N ALA A 98 5.06 -2.71 11.71
CA ALA A 98 4.68 -1.96 10.52
C ALA A 98 5.57 -0.72 10.38
N ARG A 99 6.20 -0.56 9.21
CA ARG A 99 7.08 0.58 8.92
C ARG A 99 6.63 1.31 7.68
N ASP A 100 6.52 2.63 7.75
CA ASP A 100 6.45 3.44 6.55
C ASP A 100 7.86 3.68 5.98
N ARG A 101 8.00 3.70 4.64
CA ARG A 101 9.28 4.00 3.98
C ARG A 101 9.15 5.16 3.00
N LEU A 102 9.96 6.18 3.23
CA LEU A 102 10.14 7.30 2.32
C LEU A 102 11.46 7.17 1.55
N PHE A 103 11.39 7.43 0.25
CA PHE A 103 12.58 7.66 -0.57
C PHE A 103 12.65 9.11 -0.99
N ARG A 104 13.78 9.76 -0.71
CA ARG A 104 14.06 11.09 -1.26
C ARG A 104 14.45 10.92 -2.73
N ARG A 105 13.75 11.61 -3.62
CA ARG A 105 14.16 11.71 -5.03
C ARG A 105 15.50 12.42 -5.08
N ARG A 106 16.55 11.75 -5.58
CA ARG A 106 17.80 12.40 -5.98
C ARG A 106 17.51 13.15 -7.28
N ILE A 107 17.62 14.48 -7.22
CA ILE A 107 17.67 15.38 -8.39
C ILE A 107 19.12 15.61 -8.78
#